data_AF-A0A1G7GDY6-F1
#
_entry.id   AF-A0A1G7GDY6-F1
#
_cell.length_a   1.000
_cell.length_b   1.000
_cell.length_c   1.000
_cell.angle_alpha   90.00
_cell.angle_beta   90.00
_cell.angle_gamma   90.00
#
_symmetry.space_group_name_H-M   'P 1'
#
loop_
_entity.id
_entity.type
_entity.pdbx_description
1 polymer ?
#
loop_
_entity_poly.entity_id
_entity_poly.type
_entity_poly.pdbx_seq_one_letter_code
_entity_poly.pdbx_strand_id
1 'polypeptide(L)'
;MDLPETVTIDVQMWTSLRGRLHDFTVVVADTPDPAPRDADEWHRWTEAVLADVADRDGWQSGRYYFTTEGDGLGTLTRDHWEYRA
;
A
#
# COMPACT_ATOMS: atom_id res chain seq x y z
N MET A 1 -6.51 21.25 -8.04
CA MET A 1 -5.34 20.47 -7.60
C MET A 1 -5.41 19.23 -8.44
N ASP A 2 -4.58 19.16 -9.46
CA ASP A 2 -4.45 17.97 -10.30
C ASP A 2 -3.90 16.83 -9.44
N LEU A 3 -4.43 15.64 -9.64
CA LEU A 3 -3.96 14.45 -8.95
C LEU A 3 -2.63 14.00 -9.56
N PRO A 4 -1.73 13.39 -8.78
CA PRO A 4 -0.51 12.83 -9.33
C PRO A 4 -0.86 11.71 -10.32
N GLU A 5 -0.06 11.53 -11.37
CA GLU A 5 -0.27 10.45 -12.34
C GLU A 5 -0.10 9.06 -11.67
N THR A 6 0.81 8.98 -10.70
CA THR A 6 1.11 7.76 -9.95
C THR A 6 1.13 8.00 -8.45
N VAL A 7 0.86 6.96 -7.69
CA VAL A 7 1.08 6.92 -6.23
C VAL A 7 2.08 5.83 -5.87
N THR A 8 2.77 6.05 -4.76
CA THR A 8 3.73 5.12 -4.18
C THR A 8 3.11 4.49 -2.94
N ILE A 9 3.30 3.18 -2.77
CA ILE A 9 2.86 2.42 -1.60
C ILE A 9 4.10 1.76 -0.99
N ASP A 10 4.61 2.35 0.10
CA ASP A 10 5.68 1.75 0.90
C ASP A 10 5.09 0.63 1.73
N VAL A 11 5.64 -0.58 1.59
CA VAL A 11 5.17 -1.78 2.28
C VAL A 11 6.22 -2.25 3.27
N GLN A 12 5.79 -2.47 4.50
CA GLN A 12 6.61 -2.96 5.59
C GLN A 12 5.99 -4.23 6.18
N MET A 13 6.83 -5.09 6.75
CA MET A 13 6.39 -6.30 7.43
C MET A 13 7.04 -6.41 8.80
N TRP A 14 6.28 -6.86 9.80
CA TRP A 14 6.85 -7.21 11.08
C TRP A 14 7.56 -8.58 10.98
N THR A 15 8.83 -8.63 11.35
CA THR A 15 9.56 -9.91 11.42
C THR A 15 9.98 -10.18 12.86
N SER A 16 9.56 -11.32 13.42
CA SER A 16 9.85 -11.71 14.81
C SER A 16 11.34 -11.80 15.11
N LEU A 17 12.16 -12.06 14.10
CA LEU A 17 13.63 -12.14 14.19
C LEU A 17 14.29 -10.79 14.53
N ARG A 18 13.61 -9.66 14.28
CA ARG A 18 14.23 -8.33 14.40
C ARG A 18 13.48 -7.38 15.33
N GLY A 19 12.29 -7.76 15.80
CA GLY A 19 11.55 -7.02 16.84
C GLY A 19 11.11 -5.61 16.43
N ARG A 20 11.03 -5.32 15.13
CA ARG A 20 10.52 -4.05 14.56
C ARG A 20 9.93 -4.27 13.17
N LEU A 21 9.25 -3.24 12.63
CA LEU A 21 8.86 -3.18 11.22
C LEU A 21 10.09 -3.07 10.33
N HIS A 22 10.05 -3.79 9.22
CA HIS A 22 11.08 -3.74 8.18
C HIS A 22 10.46 -3.39 6.86
N ASP A 23 11.17 -2.54 6.12
CA ASP A 23 10.88 -2.29 4.72
C ASP A 23 10.90 -3.62 3.96
N PHE A 24 9.79 -3.89 3.28
CA PHE A 24 9.57 -5.12 2.56
C PHE A 24 9.67 -4.85 1.06
N THR A 25 8.87 -3.91 0.54
CA THR A 25 8.97 -3.46 -0.86
C THR A 25 8.32 -2.10 -1.04
N VAL A 26 8.46 -1.52 -2.23
CA VAL A 26 7.73 -0.32 -2.67
C VAL A 26 6.93 -0.70 -3.91
N VAL A 27 5.63 -0.43 -3.90
CA VAL A 27 4.73 -0.62 -5.05
C VAL A 27 4.41 0.73 -5.65
N VAL A 28 4.54 0.86 -6.96
CA VAL A 28 4.12 2.07 -7.71
C VAL A 28 2.92 1.69 -8.55
N ALA A 29 1.85 2.48 -8.47
CA ALA A 29 0.62 2.26 -9.20
C ALA A 29 0.08 3.57 -9.77
N ASP A 30 -0.62 3.49 -10.89
CA ASP A 30 -1.34 4.64 -11.45
C ASP A 30 -2.45 5.08 -10.50
N THR A 31 -2.63 6.39 -10.36
CA THR A 31 -3.76 6.94 -9.59
C THR A 31 -5.07 6.47 -10.23
N PRO A 32 -6.02 5.89 -9.47
CA PRO A 32 -7.26 5.41 -10.05
C PRO A 32 -8.10 6.58 -10.58
N ASP A 33 -8.87 6.32 -11.63
CA ASP A 33 -9.84 7.27 -12.21
C ASP A 33 -11.26 6.67 -12.18
N PRO A 34 -12.22 7.27 -11.44
CA PRO A 34 -12.06 8.48 -10.63
C PRO A 34 -11.20 8.24 -9.40
N ALA A 35 -10.49 9.27 -8.96
CA ALA A 35 -9.67 9.16 -7.76
C ALA A 35 -10.52 9.03 -6.49
N PRO A 36 -9.96 8.35 -5.47
CA PRO A 36 -10.61 8.14 -4.20
C PRO A 36 -10.79 9.48 -3.49
N ARG A 37 -11.95 9.67 -2.88
CA ARG A 37 -12.39 10.97 -2.35
C ARG A 37 -11.87 11.24 -0.94
N ASP A 38 -11.53 10.18 -0.23
CA ASP A 38 -11.15 10.21 1.19
C ASP A 38 -10.20 9.05 1.52
N ALA A 39 -9.66 9.08 2.75
CA ALA A 39 -8.68 8.11 3.21
C ALA A 39 -9.21 6.66 3.24
N ASP A 40 -10.52 6.46 3.46
CA ASP A 40 -11.13 5.12 3.50
C ASP A 40 -11.28 4.54 2.08
N GLU A 41 -11.61 5.37 1.09
CA GLU A 41 -11.56 4.98 -0.32
C GLU A 41 -10.13 4.69 -0.78
N TRP A 42 -9.15 5.51 -0.37
CA TRP A 42 -7.73 5.25 -0.64
C TRP A 42 -7.25 3.95 0.01
N HIS A 43 -7.65 3.68 1.26
CA HIS A 43 -7.32 2.43 1.95
C HIS A 43 -7.82 1.22 1.16
N ARG A 44 -9.10 1.20 0.81
CA ARG A 44 -9.71 0.07 0.08
C ARG A 44 -9.05 -0.16 -1.28
N TRP A 45 -8.72 0.92 -1.97
CA TRP A 45 -7.98 0.85 -3.23
C TRP A 45 -6.58 0.27 -3.02
N THR A 46 -5.85 0.75 -2.01
CA THR A 46 -4.49 0.27 -1.69
C THR A 46 -4.50 -1.22 -1.34
N GLU A 47 -5.46 -1.70 -0.54
CA GLU A 47 -5.59 -3.12 -0.23
C GLU A 47 -5.82 -3.97 -1.49
N ALA A 48 -6.64 -3.50 -2.43
CA ALA A 48 -6.89 -4.21 -3.68
C ALA A 48 -5.62 -4.28 -4.56
N VAL A 49 -4.86 -3.20 -4.66
CA VAL A 49 -3.57 -3.17 -5.37
C VAL A 49 -2.56 -4.10 -4.71
N LEU A 50 -2.45 -4.05 -3.38
CA LEU A 50 -1.52 -4.89 -2.63
C LEU A 50 -1.89 -6.37 -2.72
N ALA A 51 -3.19 -6.71 -2.76
CA ALA A 51 -3.65 -8.09 -2.96
C ALA A 51 -3.22 -8.65 -4.31
N ASP A 52 -3.46 -7.92 -5.40
CA ASP A 52 -3.03 -8.34 -6.74
C ASP A 52 -1.52 -8.52 -6.84
N VAL A 53 -0.75 -7.57 -6.30
CA VAL A 53 0.71 -7.65 -6.27
C VAL A 53 1.17 -8.82 -5.40
N ALA A 54 0.57 -9.04 -4.23
CA ALA A 54 0.92 -10.11 -3.33
C ALA A 54 0.66 -11.50 -3.92
N ASP A 55 -0.45 -11.67 -4.63
CA ASP A 55 -0.78 -12.89 -5.37
C ASP A 55 0.22 -13.11 -6.52
N ARG A 56 0.47 -12.06 -7.32
CA ARG A 56 1.36 -12.11 -8.49
C ARG A 56 2.82 -12.39 -8.13
N ASP A 57 3.31 -11.80 -7.05
CA ASP A 57 4.70 -11.89 -6.61
C ASP A 57 4.93 -13.01 -5.57
N GLY A 58 3.88 -13.74 -5.18
CA GLY A 58 3.97 -14.88 -4.27
C GLY A 58 4.36 -14.51 -2.84
N TRP A 59 3.75 -13.47 -2.29
CA TRP A 59 4.03 -13.01 -0.92
C TRP A 59 3.59 -14.06 0.11
N GLN A 60 4.17 -14.00 1.31
CA GLN A 60 3.80 -14.90 2.40
C GLN A 60 2.56 -14.38 3.12
N SER A 61 1.68 -15.28 3.55
CA SER A 61 0.56 -14.89 4.42
C SER A 61 1.06 -14.20 5.68
N GLY A 62 0.43 -13.09 6.06
CA GLY A 62 0.83 -12.32 7.22
C GLY A 62 0.30 -10.88 7.22
N ARG A 63 0.71 -10.14 8.26
CA ARG A 63 0.36 -8.73 8.42
C ARG A 63 1.40 -7.85 7.73
N TYR A 64 0.94 -7.07 6.76
CA TYR A 64 1.71 -6.03 6.09
C TYR A 64 1.22 -4.66 6.54
N TYR A 65 2.13 -3.72 6.68
CA TYR A 65 1.87 -2.33 6.98
C TYR A 65 2.17 -1.53 5.73
N PHE A 66 1.36 -0.52 5.42
CA PHE A 66 1.56 0.28 4.23
C PHE A 66 1.39 1.77 4.48
N THR A 67 2.10 2.58 3.70
CA THR A 67 1.86 4.02 3.56
C THR A 67 1.66 4.30 2.09
N THR A 68 0.54 4.93 1.72
CA THR A 68 0.28 5.38 0.36
C THR A 68 0.54 6.87 0.26
N GLU A 69 1.36 7.27 -0.68
CA GLU A 69 1.78 8.65 -0.90
C GLU A 69 1.47 9.07 -2.33
N GLY A 70 0.85 10.24 -2.48
CA GLY A 70 0.67 10.88 -3.77
C GLY A 70 1.82 11.83 -4.05
N ASP A 71 2.36 11.81 -5.27
CA ASP A 71 3.43 12.74 -5.67
C ASP A 71 2.97 14.19 -5.43
N GLY A 72 3.72 14.92 -4.59
CA GLY A 72 3.39 16.30 -4.19
C GLY A 72 2.17 16.47 -3.26
N LEU A 73 1.39 15.41 -2.97
CA LEU A 73 0.24 15.44 -2.07
C LEU A 73 0.54 14.93 -0.65
N GLY A 74 1.65 14.20 -0.49
CA GLY A 74 2.03 13.57 0.77
C GLY A 74 1.21 12.30 1.06
N THR A 75 1.11 11.93 2.34
CA THR A 75 0.44 10.70 2.75
C THR A 75 -1.08 10.78 2.53
N LEU A 76 -1.60 9.89 1.68
CA LEU A 76 -3.02 9.75 1.37
C LEU A 76 -3.72 8.81 2.37
N THR A 77 -3.05 7.71 2.74
CA THR A 77 -3.51 6.79 3.78
C THR A 77 -2.31 6.00 4.34
N ARG A 78 -2.48 5.47 5.55
CA ARG A 78 -1.52 4.55 6.20
C ARG A 78 -2.29 3.63 7.11
N ASP A 79 -2.15 2.33 6.91
CA ASP A 79 -2.70 1.32 7.80
C ASP A 79 -1.92 -0.01 7.66
N HIS A 80 -2.57 -1.10 8.05
CA HIS A 80 -2.10 -2.47 7.89
C HIS A 80 -3.20 -3.32 7.25
N TRP A 81 -2.77 -4.37 6.56
CA TRP A 81 -3.62 -5.35 5.93
C TRP A 81 -3.12 -6.77 6.24
N GLU A 82 -4.06 -7.70 6.40
CA GLU A 82 -3.80 -9.11 6.64
C GLU A 82 -3.94 -9.88 5.33
N TYR A 83 -2.81 -10.28 4.75
CA TYR A 83 -2.80 -11.09 3.53
C TYR A 83 -2.90 -12.58 3.86
N ARG A 84 -3.75 -13.27 3.09
CA ARG A 84 -3.88 -14.73 3.13
C ARG A 84 -3.90 -15.24 1.69
N ALA A 85 -2.79 -15.88 1.30
CA ALA A 85 -2.67 -16.63 0.04
C ALA A 85 -3.53 -17.91 0.05
#